data_AF-A0AAX2H8B9-F1
#
_entry.id   AF-A0AAX2H8B9-F1
#
_cell.length_a   1.000
_cell.length_b   1.000
_cell.length_c   1.000
_cell.angle_alpha   90.00
_cell.angle_beta   90.00
_cell.angle_gamma   90.00
#
_symmetry.space_group_name_H-M   'P 1'
#
loop_
_entity.id
_entity.type
_entity.pdbx_description
1 polymer ?
#
loop_
_entity_poly.entity_id
_entity_poly.type
_entity_poly.pdbx_seq_one_letter_code
_entity_poly.pdbx_strand_id
1 'polypeptide(L)'
;MIYGLEVLDAKGVQTLGMEDFTIQRLATMTIPASRSGGLGVRGDYILINVDGYDPATCFVTITPKAYSPYPQGAGQAYWGCVPTYKDLGGTQIGIITYGNYYEVDYKGDWIFKWKSEVVESVVEVVRVI
;
A
#
# COMPACT_ATOMS: atom_id res chain seq x y z
N MET A 1 -16.65 35.00 2.70
CA MET A 1 -15.50 34.59 3.53
C MET A 1 -15.09 33.22 3.02
N ILE A 2 -14.07 33.17 2.18
CA ILE A 2 -13.54 31.93 1.60
C ILE A 2 -12.39 31.50 2.51
N TYR A 3 -12.43 30.25 2.99
CA TYR A 3 -11.37 29.63 3.78
C TYR A 3 -10.54 28.76 2.81
N GLY A 4 -9.26 29.11 2.58
CA GLY A 4 -8.39 28.36 1.68
C GLY A 4 -7.10 29.09 1.31
N LEU A 5 -6.16 28.36 0.69
CA LEU A 5 -4.93 28.91 0.10
C LEU A 5 -5.19 29.18 -1.39
N GLU A 6 -5.09 30.43 -1.82
CA GLU A 6 -5.13 30.84 -3.23
C GLU A 6 -3.81 31.55 -3.56
N VAL A 7 -3.11 31.07 -4.59
CA VAL A 7 -1.91 31.74 -5.12
C VAL A 7 -2.29 32.38 -6.44
N LEU A 8 -2.16 33.70 -6.52
CA LEU A 8 -2.46 34.50 -7.70
C LEU A 8 -1.15 34.90 -8.40
N ASP A 9 -1.16 35.01 -9.72
CA ASP A 9 -0.07 35.65 -10.45
C ASP A 9 -0.09 37.18 -10.28
N ALA A 10 0.91 37.86 -10.85
CA ALA A 10 1.01 39.33 -10.79
C ALA A 10 -0.14 40.07 -11.50
N LYS A 11 -1.00 39.37 -12.25
CA LYS A 11 -2.18 39.91 -12.95
C LYS A 11 -3.49 39.55 -12.23
N GLY A 12 -3.43 38.89 -11.08
CA GLY A 12 -4.60 38.47 -10.31
C GLY A 12 -5.31 37.25 -10.87
N VAL A 13 -4.66 36.48 -11.77
CA VAL A 13 -5.16 35.19 -12.23
C VAL A 13 -4.77 34.14 -11.21
N GLN A 14 -5.71 33.30 -10.81
CA GLN A 14 -5.45 32.20 -9.89
C GLN A 14 -4.55 31.15 -10.56
N THR A 15 -3.44 30.86 -9.88
CA THR A 15 -2.41 29.89 -10.32
C THR A 15 -2.40 28.61 -9.50
N LEU A 16 -2.87 28.67 -8.25
CA LEU A 16 -3.21 27.51 -7.42
C LEU A 16 -4.42 27.86 -6.55
N GLY A 17 -5.40 26.97 -6.48
CA GLY A 17 -6.55 27.02 -5.59
C GLY A 17 -6.72 25.76 -4.76
N MET A 18 -7.70 25.78 -3.86
CA MET A 18 -8.06 24.61 -3.05
C MET A 18 -8.66 23.48 -3.90
N GLU A 19 -9.30 23.84 -5.01
CA GLU A 19 -9.80 22.91 -6.02
C GLU A 19 -8.68 22.05 -6.63
N ASP A 20 -7.45 22.58 -6.75
CA ASP A 20 -6.27 21.85 -7.24
C ASP A 20 -5.74 20.82 -6.21
N PHE A 21 -6.30 20.80 -4.99
CA PHE A 21 -5.94 19.87 -3.91
C PHE A 21 -7.11 18.97 -3.51
N THR A 22 -8.10 18.78 -4.38
CA THR A 22 -9.27 17.98 -4.04
C THR A 22 -8.94 16.49 -4.16
N ILE A 23 -8.87 15.79 -3.03
CA ILE A 23 -8.68 14.34 -3.00
C ILE A 23 -10.01 13.61 -2.90
N GLN A 24 -10.25 12.64 -3.77
CA GLN A 24 -11.41 11.75 -3.72
C GLN A 24 -10.97 10.31 -3.46
N ARG A 25 -11.49 9.69 -2.40
CA ARG A 25 -11.30 8.26 -2.17
C ARG A 25 -12.20 7.45 -3.10
N LEU A 26 -11.58 6.57 -3.90
CA LEU A 26 -12.24 5.67 -4.84
C LEU A 26 -12.56 4.31 -4.24
N ALA A 27 -11.65 3.75 -3.43
CA ALA A 27 -11.82 2.44 -2.81
C ALA A 27 -11.16 2.38 -1.44
N THR A 28 -11.65 1.47 -0.60
CA THR A 28 -11.02 1.10 0.67
C THR A 28 -11.16 -0.41 0.93
N MET A 29 -10.10 -1.02 1.47
CA MET A 29 -10.09 -2.44 1.81
C MET A 29 -9.25 -2.68 3.07
N THR A 30 -9.70 -3.55 3.97
CA THR A 30 -8.86 -4.03 5.08
C THR A 30 -8.13 -5.30 4.67
N ILE A 31 -6.81 -5.30 4.81
CA ILE A 31 -5.97 -6.48 4.71
C ILE A 31 -5.80 -7.08 6.11
N PRO A 32 -6.23 -8.32 6.36
CA PRO A 32 -6.05 -8.94 7.66
C PRO A 32 -4.57 -9.20 7.94
N ALA A 33 -4.20 -9.24 9.22
CA ALA A 33 -2.88 -9.70 9.61
C ALA A 33 -2.63 -11.15 9.15
N SER A 34 -1.42 -11.44 8.74
CA SER A 34 -1.05 -12.77 8.23
C SER A 34 0.36 -13.13 8.67
N ARG A 35 0.52 -14.35 9.18
CA ARG A 35 1.81 -14.94 9.48
C ARG A 35 1.89 -16.35 8.92
N SER A 36 2.51 -16.48 7.76
CA SER A 36 2.62 -17.76 7.06
C SER A 36 3.89 -17.79 6.21
N GLY A 37 4.24 -18.97 5.73
CA GLY A 37 5.37 -19.15 4.83
C GLY A 37 5.32 -20.52 4.19
N GLY A 38 6.16 -20.71 3.19
CA GLY A 38 6.23 -21.98 2.48
C GLY A 38 7.44 -22.07 1.58
N LEU A 39 7.56 -23.24 0.95
CA LEU A 39 8.55 -23.51 -0.09
C LEU A 39 8.04 -23.00 -1.44
N GLY A 40 8.97 -22.65 -2.31
CA GLY A 40 8.71 -22.16 -3.66
C GLY A 40 8.50 -20.64 -3.73
N VAL A 41 8.17 -20.19 -4.93
CA VAL A 41 7.89 -18.79 -5.26
C VAL A 41 6.39 -18.60 -5.31
N ARG A 42 5.91 -17.56 -4.63
CA ARG A 42 4.50 -17.15 -4.68
C ARG A 42 4.33 -16.03 -5.71
N GLY A 43 3.21 -16.06 -6.45
CA GLY A 43 2.92 -15.12 -7.54
C GLY A 43 1.48 -14.59 -7.55
N ASP A 44 0.64 -15.00 -6.59
CA ASP A 44 -0.72 -14.50 -6.45
C ASP A 44 -0.76 -13.13 -5.75
N TYR A 45 -1.95 -12.52 -5.75
CA TYR A 45 -2.24 -11.23 -5.15
C TYR A 45 -3.71 -11.14 -4.77
N ILE A 46 -4.04 -10.23 -3.86
CA ILE A 46 -5.44 -9.88 -3.57
C ILE A 46 -5.85 -8.79 -4.56
N LEU A 47 -6.81 -9.09 -5.42
CA LEU A 47 -7.30 -8.15 -6.44
C LEU A 47 -8.26 -7.12 -5.83
N ILE A 48 -8.05 -5.85 -6.16
CA ILE A 48 -9.02 -4.77 -5.93
C ILE A 48 -9.38 -4.17 -7.29
N ASN A 49 -10.68 -4.16 -7.62
CA ASN A 49 -11.21 -3.38 -8.73
C ASN A 49 -11.57 -1.99 -8.20
N VAL A 50 -11.04 -0.94 -8.84
CA VAL A 50 -11.18 0.44 -8.41
C VAL A 50 -11.66 1.25 -9.59
N ASP A 51 -12.96 1.50 -9.65
CA ASP A 51 -13.57 2.19 -10.79
C ASP A 51 -12.98 3.59 -10.99
N GLY A 52 -12.48 3.83 -12.19
CA GLY A 52 -11.77 5.05 -12.57
C GLY A 52 -10.37 5.20 -11.96
N TYR A 53 -9.76 4.13 -11.45
CA TYR A 53 -8.34 4.16 -11.14
C TYR A 53 -7.52 4.45 -12.40
N ASP A 54 -6.61 5.42 -12.27
CA ASP A 54 -5.62 5.78 -13.26
C ASP A 54 -4.31 6.07 -12.50
N PRO A 55 -3.22 5.32 -12.73
CA PRO A 55 -1.96 5.52 -12.00
C PRO A 55 -1.33 6.91 -12.22
N ALA A 56 -1.77 7.67 -13.23
CA ALA A 56 -1.31 9.05 -13.45
C ALA A 56 -1.93 10.07 -12.48
N THR A 57 -3.14 9.79 -11.98
CA THR A 57 -3.92 10.72 -11.14
C THR A 57 -4.33 10.12 -9.80
N CYS A 58 -4.11 8.82 -9.61
CA CYS A 58 -4.45 8.10 -8.40
C CYS A 58 -3.20 7.58 -7.68
N PHE A 59 -3.24 7.57 -6.35
CA PHE A 59 -2.23 6.94 -5.51
C PHE A 59 -2.88 5.99 -4.51
N VAL A 60 -2.16 4.91 -4.20
CA VAL A 60 -2.58 3.91 -3.22
C VAL A 60 -1.87 4.19 -1.90
N THR A 61 -2.64 4.40 -0.83
CA THR A 61 -2.13 4.50 0.53
C THR A 61 -2.38 3.19 1.26
N ILE A 62 -1.38 2.72 1.99
CA ILE A 62 -1.49 1.51 2.82
C ILE A 62 -1.09 1.88 4.23
N THR A 63 -2.08 1.90 5.12
CA THR A 63 -1.93 2.36 6.50
C THR A 63 -2.03 1.17 7.44
N PRO A 64 -0.95 0.78 8.15
CA PRO A 64 -1.04 -0.26 9.16
C PRO A 64 -1.90 0.23 10.33
N LYS A 65 -2.84 -0.61 10.80
CA LYS A 65 -3.61 -0.33 12.02
C LYS A 65 -2.81 -0.54 13.29
N ALA A 66 -1.75 -1.36 13.20
CA ALA A 66 -0.73 -1.50 14.23
C ALA A 66 0.62 -1.75 13.55
N TYR A 67 1.64 -0.98 13.92
CA TYR A 67 3.03 -1.23 13.50
C TYR A 67 3.65 -2.43 14.22
N SER A 68 3.10 -2.77 15.38
CA SER A 68 3.49 -3.92 16.19
C SER A 68 2.31 -4.29 17.09
N PRO A 69 1.85 -5.55 17.08
CA PRO A 69 0.77 -6.02 17.97
C PRO A 69 1.23 -6.31 19.42
N TYR A 70 2.42 -5.85 19.80
CA TYR A 70 2.94 -5.92 21.17
C TYR A 70 3.46 -4.55 21.63
N PRO A 71 3.53 -4.29 22.96
CA PRO A 71 4.05 -3.03 23.49
C PRO A 71 5.50 -2.76 23.03
N GLN A 72 5.78 -1.53 22.61
CA GLN A 72 7.14 -1.10 22.25
C GLN A 72 8.07 -1.25 23.46
N GLY A 73 9.26 -1.83 23.27
CA GLY A 73 10.27 -2.03 24.32
C GLY A 73 10.29 -3.42 24.97
N ALA A 74 9.40 -4.34 24.59
CA ALA A 74 9.32 -5.69 25.19
C ALA A 74 10.36 -6.70 24.68
N GLY A 75 11.35 -6.28 23.87
CA GLY A 75 12.40 -7.17 23.36
C GLY A 75 11.92 -8.31 22.44
N GLN A 76 10.72 -8.20 21.86
CA GLN A 76 10.10 -9.24 21.03
C GLN A 76 10.13 -8.92 19.53
N ALA A 77 10.03 -10.01 18.75
CA ALA A 77 10.59 -10.28 17.43
C ALA A 77 10.33 -9.24 16.31
N TYR A 78 11.10 -9.35 15.24
CA TYR A 78 10.95 -8.64 13.96
C TYR A 78 9.67 -9.10 13.23
N TRP A 79 8.47 -8.69 13.65
CA TRP A 79 7.26 -9.05 12.91
C TRP A 79 6.41 -7.83 12.60
N GLY A 80 5.94 -7.77 11.35
CA GLY A 80 4.98 -6.78 10.89
C GLY A 80 5.52 -5.93 9.76
N CYS A 81 5.36 -6.42 8.54
CA CYS A 81 5.53 -5.65 7.33
C CYS A 81 4.18 -5.10 6.86
N VAL A 82 4.20 -3.91 6.26
CA VAL A 82 3.04 -3.38 5.53
C VAL A 82 2.98 -4.12 4.17
N PRO A 83 1.80 -4.49 3.66
CA PRO A 83 1.71 -5.08 2.34
C PRO A 83 2.12 -4.05 1.28
N THR A 84 2.42 -4.52 0.08
CA THR A 84 2.71 -3.65 -1.07
C THR A 84 1.63 -3.81 -2.12
N TYR A 85 1.67 -2.97 -3.16
CA TYR A 85 0.75 -3.10 -4.29
C TYR A 85 1.53 -3.09 -5.61
N LYS A 86 0.86 -3.58 -6.64
CA LYS A 86 1.28 -3.49 -8.03
C LYS A 86 0.09 -3.10 -8.89
N ASP A 87 0.34 -2.21 -9.83
CA ASP A 87 -0.65 -1.86 -10.85
C ASP A 87 -0.77 -3.00 -11.85
N LEU A 88 -2.01 -3.46 -12.05
CA LEU A 88 -2.31 -4.55 -12.98
C LEU A 88 -2.74 -4.03 -14.37
N GLY A 89 -2.81 -2.71 -14.52
CA GLY A 89 -3.36 -2.04 -15.69
C GLY A 89 -4.87 -1.85 -15.60
N GLY A 90 -5.39 -0.91 -16.40
CA GLY A 90 -6.80 -0.52 -16.34
C GLY A 90 -7.19 -0.04 -14.94
N THR A 91 -8.32 -0.52 -14.42
CA THR A 91 -8.89 -0.14 -13.12
C THR A 91 -8.54 -1.10 -11.99
N GLN A 92 -7.43 -1.83 -12.09
CA GLN A 92 -7.11 -2.94 -11.19
C GLN A 92 -5.77 -2.77 -10.48
N ILE A 93 -5.77 -3.05 -9.18
CA ILE A 93 -4.56 -3.14 -8.37
C ILE A 93 -4.47 -4.50 -7.67
N GLY A 94 -3.27 -5.04 -7.56
CA GLY A 94 -2.96 -6.26 -6.84
C GLY A 94 -2.23 -5.95 -5.54
N ILE A 95 -2.77 -6.40 -4.41
CA ILE A 95 -2.10 -6.29 -3.11
C ILE A 95 -1.26 -7.53 -2.85
N ILE A 96 0.03 -7.31 -2.57
CA ILE A 96 1.03 -8.32 -2.30
C ILE A 96 1.26 -8.39 -0.79
N THR A 97 1.04 -9.56 -0.22
CA THR A 97 1.11 -9.80 1.23
C THR A 97 2.29 -10.69 1.63
N TYR A 98 3.27 -10.87 0.75
CA TYR A 98 4.42 -11.74 1.00
C TYR A 98 5.68 -11.21 0.34
N GLY A 99 6.83 -11.65 0.85
CA GLY A 99 8.12 -11.56 0.18
C GLY A 99 8.59 -12.93 -0.29
N ASN A 100 9.08 -13.02 -1.52
CA ASN A 100 9.85 -14.16 -2.00
C ASN A 100 11.32 -13.96 -1.64
N TYR A 101 11.99 -15.01 -1.17
CA TYR A 101 13.39 -14.96 -0.81
C TYR A 101 14.05 -16.32 -1.07
N TYR A 102 15.37 -16.35 -0.95
CA TYR A 102 16.16 -17.57 -1.07
C TYR A 102 17.02 -17.75 0.19
N GLU A 103 17.18 -18.99 0.62
CA GLU A 103 18.09 -19.37 1.70
C GLU A 103 18.84 -20.65 1.31
N VAL A 104 19.95 -20.93 1.99
CA VAL A 104 20.72 -22.16 1.79
C VAL A 104 20.15 -23.24 2.71
N ASP A 105 19.91 -24.44 2.17
CA ASP A 105 19.47 -25.58 2.97
C ASP A 105 20.65 -26.25 3.73
N TYR A 106 20.37 -27.33 4.46
CA TYR A 106 21.39 -28.04 5.23
C TYR A 106 22.44 -28.75 4.37
N LYS A 107 22.20 -28.92 3.06
CA LYS A 107 23.11 -29.53 2.10
C LYS A 107 23.96 -28.52 1.35
N GLY A 108 23.66 -27.23 1.49
CA GLY A 108 24.32 -26.16 0.74
C GLY A 108 23.58 -25.74 -0.53
N ASP A 109 22.38 -26.26 -0.78
CA ASP A 109 21.60 -25.94 -1.97
C ASP A 109 20.73 -24.70 -1.73
N TRP A 110 20.63 -23.82 -2.75
CA TRP A 110 19.72 -22.67 -2.70
C TRP A 110 18.27 -23.13 -2.86
N ILE A 111 17.43 -22.79 -1.88
CA ILE A 111 15.99 -23.07 -1.91
C ILE A 111 15.19 -21.77 -1.96
N PHE A 112 14.17 -21.75 -2.81
CA PHE A 112 13.21 -20.65 -2.89
C PHE A 112 12.13 -20.82 -1.82
N LYS A 113 11.79 -19.72 -1.17
CA LYS A 113 10.78 -19.67 -0.13
C LYS A 113 9.99 -18.38 -0.22
N TRP A 114 8.83 -18.37 0.42
CA TRP A 114 8.05 -17.16 0.60
C TRP A 114 7.63 -17.01 2.06
N LYS A 115 7.45 -15.76 2.46
CA LYS A 115 7.05 -15.40 3.82
C LYS A 115 6.02 -14.27 3.79
N SER A 116 4.94 -14.45 4.55
CA SER A 116 3.96 -13.42 4.89
C SER A 116 4.11 -13.10 6.37
N GLU A 117 4.37 -11.84 6.69
CA GLU A 117 4.39 -11.28 8.05
C GLU A 117 3.66 -9.94 8.07
N VAL A 118 2.49 -9.90 7.41
CA VAL A 118 1.72 -8.68 7.22
C VAL A 118 0.94 -8.29 8.48
N VAL A 119 1.01 -7.02 8.87
CA VAL A 119 0.12 -6.44 9.88
C VAL A 119 -1.22 -6.06 9.27
N GLU A 120 -2.28 -6.07 10.09
CA GLU A 120 -3.58 -5.59 9.65
C GLU A 120 -3.45 -4.15 9.14
N SER A 121 -3.87 -3.92 7.90
CA SER A 121 -3.65 -2.66 7.20
C SER A 121 -4.92 -2.23 6.46
N VAL A 122 -5.13 -0.93 6.32
CA VAL A 122 -6.16 -0.37 5.44
C VAL A 122 -5.49 0.11 4.16
N VAL A 123 -5.97 -0.40 3.03
CA VAL A 123 -5.62 0.10 1.70
C VAL A 123 -6.69 1.12 1.31
N GLU A 124 -6.28 2.30 0.88
CA GLU A 124 -7.16 3.30 0.28
C GLU A 124 -6.60 3.72 -1.08
N VAL A 125 -7.48 3.91 -2.05
CA VAL A 125 -7.11 4.45 -3.36
C VAL A 125 -7.72 5.82 -3.48
N VAL A 126 -6.88 6.81 -3.76
CA VAL A 126 -7.23 8.22 -3.75
C VAL A 126 -6.90 8.81 -5.11
N ARG A 127 -7.80 9.61 -5.65
CA ARG A 127 -7.60 10.39 -6.88
C ARG A 127 -7.40 11.86 -6.53
N VAL A 128 -6.45 12.49 -7.21
CA VAL A 128 -6.33 13.96 -7.29
C VAL A 128 -7.26 14.45 -8.40
N ILE A 129 -8.20 15.34 -8.06
CA ILE A 129 -9.13 15.98 -8.99
C ILE A 129 -8.60 17.36 -9.35
#